data_AF-A0A6A4S278-F1
#
_entry.id   AF-A0A6A4S278-F1
#
_cell.length_a   1.000
_cell.length_b   1.000
_cell.length_c   1.000
_cell.angle_alpha   90.00
_cell.angle_beta   90.00
_cell.angle_gamma   90.00
#
_symmetry.space_group_name_H-M   'P 1'
#
loop_
_entity.id
_entity.type
_entity.pdbx_description
1 polymer ?
#
loop_
_entity_poly.entity_id
_entity_poly.type
_entity_poly.pdbx_seq_one_letter_code
_entity_poly.pdbx_strand_id
1 'polypeptide(L)'
;MKRPHDYSSPDSDTDEFIDVGQEDSFCPVTGSMSPGSASQILARKKRRGIIEKRRRDRINHSLSELRRLVPSAFEKQGSSKLEKAEILQMTVDHLKLLHAMGGKGYFDARALAVDYRTLGFRECVGEVVRYLSSLEGESQDPIGARLVSHLSHCATVSSDG
;
A
#
# COMPACT_ATOMS: atom_id res chain seq x y z
N MET A 1 35.66 4.51 32.78
CA MET A 1 35.81 5.75 31.98
C MET A 1 34.73 5.75 30.91
N LYS A 2 33.67 6.56 31.08
CA LYS A 2 32.55 6.71 30.15
C LYS A 2 32.77 8.01 29.36
N ARG A 3 32.72 7.97 28.02
CA ARG A 3 32.58 9.16 27.18
C ARG A 3 31.11 9.27 26.75
N PRO A 4 30.46 10.44 26.84
CA PRO A 4 29.11 10.62 26.33
C PRO A 4 29.13 10.83 24.82
N HIS A 5 28.09 10.30 24.19
CA HIS A 5 27.73 10.47 22.79
C HIS A 5 26.80 11.69 22.73
N ASP A 6 27.30 12.82 22.24
CA ASP A 6 26.47 13.96 21.84
C ASP A 6 26.97 14.44 20.48
N TYR A 7 26.15 14.20 19.45
CA TYR A 7 26.13 15.09 18.30
C TYR A 7 24.75 15.04 17.66
N SER A 8 23.92 15.99 18.09
CA SER A 8 22.67 16.38 17.45
C SER A 8 22.94 16.92 16.05
N SER A 9 22.15 16.45 15.10
CA SER A 9 22.00 17.04 13.76
C SER A 9 21.26 18.38 13.87
N PRO A 10 21.60 19.36 13.01
CA PRO A 10 20.58 20.23 12.45
C PRO A 10 20.61 20.19 10.91
N ASP A 11 19.44 19.91 10.34
CA ASP A 11 19.09 20.24 8.96
C ASP A 11 19.36 21.72 8.68
N SER A 12 19.92 22.01 7.50
CA SER A 12 19.79 23.32 6.89
C SER A 12 19.66 23.14 5.39
N ASP A 13 18.41 23.07 4.95
CA ASP A 13 18.00 23.27 3.57
C ASP A 13 18.50 24.64 3.10
N THR A 14 19.36 24.63 2.09
CA THR A 14 19.65 25.84 1.32
C THR A 14 19.11 25.60 -0.09
N ASP A 15 17.92 26.16 -0.30
CA ASP A 15 17.32 26.44 -1.62
C ASP A 15 18.27 27.36 -2.40
N GLU A 16 19.09 26.78 -3.28
CA GLU A 16 19.81 27.57 -4.29
C GLU A 16 18.86 27.81 -5.47
N PHE A 17 18.19 28.97 -5.42
CA PHE A 17 17.37 29.53 -6.48
C PHE A 17 18.14 29.51 -7.81
N ILE A 18 17.58 28.83 -8.81
CA ILE A 18 18.10 28.85 -10.18
C ILE A 18 17.73 30.20 -10.78
N ASP A 19 18.71 31.08 -10.91
CA ASP A 19 18.61 32.34 -11.64
C ASP A 19 18.44 32.06 -13.14
N VAL A 20 17.26 32.40 -13.66
CA VAL A 20 16.89 32.30 -15.07
C VAL A 20 16.69 33.73 -15.60
N GLY A 21 17.75 34.32 -16.13
CA GLY A 21 17.72 35.58 -16.86
C GLY A 21 19.08 35.82 -17.53
N GLN A 22 19.24 35.44 -18.79
CA GLN A 22 19.13 36.33 -19.95
C GLN A 22 20.41 37.13 -20.22
N GLU A 23 21.16 36.71 -21.24
CA GLU A 23 21.52 37.61 -22.35
C GLU A 23 22.20 36.85 -23.50
N ASP A 24 21.61 37.04 -24.68
CA ASP A 24 22.14 36.65 -25.98
C ASP A 24 23.56 37.17 -26.16
N SER A 25 24.51 36.26 -26.31
CA SER A 25 25.83 36.58 -26.86
C SER A 25 26.04 35.76 -28.12
N PHE A 26 25.74 36.38 -29.26
CA PHE A 26 26.19 35.97 -30.58
C PHE A 26 27.73 35.83 -30.55
N CYS A 27 28.24 34.61 -30.66
CA CYS A 27 29.66 34.40 -30.90
C CYS A 27 29.95 34.55 -32.40
N PRO A 28 30.80 35.50 -32.83
CA PRO A 28 31.20 35.58 -34.22
C PRO A 28 32.14 34.42 -34.54
N VAL A 29 32.02 33.91 -35.76
CA VAL A 29 32.88 32.87 -36.30
C VAL A 29 34.32 33.42 -36.33
N THR A 30 35.14 33.03 -35.37
CA THR A 30 36.61 33.11 -35.51
C THR A 30 37.19 31.83 -34.94
N GLY A 31 37.95 31.13 -35.79
CA GLY A 31 38.59 29.88 -35.44
C GLY A 31 39.59 30.06 -34.30
N SER A 32 39.30 29.44 -33.16
CA SER A 32 40.31 29.06 -32.18
C SER A 32 39.83 27.76 -31.53
N MET A 33 40.31 26.63 -32.05
CA MET A 33 40.09 25.31 -31.47
C MET A 33 40.87 25.21 -30.16
N SER A 34 40.29 25.75 -29.09
CA SER A 34 40.78 25.52 -27.73
C SER A 34 40.45 24.08 -27.30
N PRO A 35 41.38 23.35 -26.65
CA PRO A 35 41.17 21.95 -26.26
C PRO A 35 40.22 21.77 -25.05
N GLY A 36 39.34 22.75 -24.79
CA GLY A 36 38.35 22.73 -23.69
C GLY A 36 37.11 21.86 -23.95
N SER A 37 36.91 21.39 -25.19
CA SER A 37 35.71 20.66 -25.61
C SER A 37 35.64 19.23 -25.04
N ALA A 38 36.74 18.48 -25.07
CA ALA A 38 36.74 17.07 -24.66
C ALA A 38 36.50 16.89 -23.15
N SER A 39 37.15 17.72 -22.31
CA SER A 39 37.02 17.65 -20.84
C SER A 39 35.59 17.99 -20.39
N GLN A 40 34.97 19.01 -21.00
CA GLN A 40 33.59 19.38 -20.71
C GLN A 40 32.58 18.32 -21.19
N ILE A 41 32.80 17.69 -22.34
CA ILE A 41 31.98 16.57 -22.85
C ILE A 41 32.07 15.36 -21.92
N LEU A 42 33.28 14.99 -21.45
CA LEU A 42 33.49 13.90 -20.51
C LEU A 42 32.84 14.18 -19.14
N ALA A 43 32.94 15.41 -18.64
CA ALA A 43 32.28 15.83 -17.41
C ALA A 43 30.74 15.75 -17.50
N ARG A 44 30.16 16.20 -18.62
CA ARG A 44 28.72 16.06 -18.91
C ARG A 44 28.31 14.59 -19.00
N LYS A 45 29.10 13.74 -19.68
CA LYS A 45 28.86 12.30 -19.79
C LYS A 45 28.92 11.61 -18.42
N LYS A 46 29.90 11.96 -17.57
CA LYS A 46 30.02 11.45 -16.20
C LYS A 46 28.82 11.85 -15.35
N ARG A 47 28.39 13.12 -15.42
CA ARG A 47 27.18 13.62 -14.72
C ARG A 47 25.92 12.86 -15.16
N ARG A 48 25.74 12.67 -16.48
CA ARG A 48 24.63 11.87 -17.04
C ARG A 48 24.66 10.43 -16.52
N GLY A 49 25.84 9.81 -16.44
CA GLY A 49 26.02 8.47 -15.88
C GLY A 49 25.62 8.34 -14.41
N ILE A 50 25.94 9.35 -13.58
CA ILE A 50 25.54 9.38 -12.17
C ILE A 50 24.02 9.50 -12.01
N ILE A 51 23.39 10.38 -12.79
CA ILE A 51 21.93 10.57 -12.78
C ILE A 51 21.22 9.28 -13.19
N GLU A 52 21.66 8.64 -14.27
CA GLU A 52 21.06 7.39 -14.73
C GLU A 52 21.30 6.22 -13.76
N LYS A 53 22.46 6.18 -13.08
CA LYS A 53 22.69 5.21 -12.00
C LYS A 53 21.67 5.40 -10.89
N ARG A 54 21.50 6.62 -10.37
CA ARG A 54 20.50 6.92 -9.32
C ARG A 54 19.07 6.57 -9.77
N ARG A 55 18.71 6.85 -11.03
CA ARG A 55 17.40 6.46 -11.57
C ARG A 55 17.20 4.95 -11.55
N ARG A 56 18.19 4.18 -12.02
CA ARG A 56 18.14 2.71 -12.02
C ARG A 56 18.07 2.13 -10.60
N ASP A 57 18.81 2.70 -9.66
CA ASP A 57 18.81 2.28 -8.26
C ASP A 57 17.41 2.47 -7.65
N ARG A 58 16.77 3.63 -7.89
CA ARG A 58 15.39 3.89 -7.47
C ARG A 58 14.39 2.87 -8.05
N ILE A 59 14.49 2.59 -9.36
CA ILE A 59 13.60 1.62 -10.02
C ILE A 59 13.78 0.22 -9.42
N ASN A 60 15.02 -0.22 -9.20
CA ASN A 60 15.29 -1.54 -8.63
C ASN A 60 14.83 -1.61 -7.17
N HIS A 61 14.96 -0.52 -6.40
CA HIS A 61 14.43 -0.45 -5.05
C HIS A 61 12.90 -0.61 -5.04
N SER A 62 12.19 0.13 -5.89
CA SER A 62 10.73 -0.02 -6.02
C SER A 62 10.31 -1.44 -6.42
N LEU A 63 11.02 -2.09 -7.36
CA LEU A 63 10.72 -3.48 -7.74
C LEU A 63 10.91 -4.47 -6.60
N SER A 64 11.92 -4.25 -5.75
CA SER A 64 12.13 -5.06 -4.54
C SER A 64 11.01 -4.86 -3.52
N GLU A 65 10.58 -3.61 -3.30
CA GLU A 65 9.42 -3.32 -2.44
C GLU A 65 8.14 -3.96 -2.97
N LEU A 66 7.88 -3.87 -4.29
CA LEU A 66 6.72 -4.51 -4.92
C LEU A 66 6.71 -6.03 -4.70
N ARG A 67 7.86 -6.71 -4.80
CA ARG A 67 7.95 -8.15 -4.49
C ARG A 67 7.55 -8.47 -3.05
N ARG A 68 7.87 -7.59 -2.11
CA ARG A 68 7.57 -7.78 -0.68
C ARG A 68 6.11 -7.47 -0.36
N LEU A 69 5.52 -6.49 -1.04
CA LEU A 69 4.17 -5.99 -0.75
C LEU A 69 3.07 -6.76 -1.47
N VAL A 70 3.33 -7.29 -2.67
CA VAL A 70 2.34 -8.01 -3.47
C VAL A 70 2.30 -9.48 -3.04
N PRO A 71 1.16 -9.99 -2.51
CA PRO A 71 1.10 -11.33 -1.91
C PRO A 71 1.60 -12.44 -2.83
N SER A 72 1.13 -12.46 -4.08
CA SER A 72 1.53 -13.47 -5.06
C SER A 72 3.02 -13.39 -5.41
N ALA A 73 3.60 -12.19 -5.44
CA ALA A 73 5.03 -12.01 -5.73
C ALA A 73 5.89 -12.42 -4.52
N PHE A 74 5.40 -12.15 -3.30
CA PHE A 74 6.05 -12.52 -2.06
C PHE A 74 6.13 -14.04 -1.88
N GLU A 75 5.04 -14.76 -2.18
CA GLU A 75 5.00 -16.23 -2.13
C GLU A 75 6.06 -16.87 -3.03
N LYS A 76 6.34 -16.25 -4.18
CA LYS A 76 7.36 -16.73 -5.13
C LYS A 76 8.79 -16.31 -4.77
N GLN A 77 9.01 -15.54 -3.70
CA GLN A 77 10.35 -15.09 -3.28
C GLN A 77 11.28 -16.26 -2.89
N GLY A 78 10.73 -17.41 -2.50
CA GLY A 78 11.48 -18.65 -2.24
C GLY A 78 11.79 -19.50 -3.46
N SER A 79 11.29 -19.12 -4.65
CA SER A 79 11.52 -19.81 -5.93
C SER A 79 12.50 -19.01 -6.81
N SER A 80 12.76 -19.51 -8.03
CA SER A 80 13.62 -18.87 -9.03
C SER A 80 13.35 -17.36 -9.16
N LYS A 81 14.43 -16.58 -9.33
CA LYS A 81 14.41 -15.11 -9.42
C LYS A 81 13.34 -14.61 -10.40
N LEU A 82 12.29 -13.98 -9.89
CA LEU A 82 11.20 -13.40 -10.69
C LEU A 82 11.73 -12.41 -11.74
N GLU A 83 11.16 -12.42 -12.94
CA GLU A 83 11.50 -11.44 -13.96
C GLU A 83 10.87 -10.07 -13.65
N LYS A 84 11.46 -8.98 -14.18
CA LYS A 84 10.91 -7.63 -13.94
C LYS A 84 9.49 -7.47 -14.46
N ALA A 85 9.22 -8.03 -15.64
CA ALA A 85 7.88 -8.01 -16.24
C ALA A 85 6.87 -8.78 -15.38
N GLU A 86 7.26 -9.94 -14.83
CA GLU A 86 6.41 -10.74 -13.95
C GLU A 86 6.02 -9.98 -12.68
N ILE A 87 6.99 -9.34 -12.00
CA ILE A 87 6.71 -8.52 -10.80
C ILE A 87 5.67 -7.42 -11.12
N LEU A 88 5.85 -6.73 -12.25
CA LEU A 88 4.94 -5.66 -12.67
C LEU A 88 3.54 -6.20 -12.99
N GLN A 89 3.45 -7.34 -13.69
CA GLN A 89 2.18 -7.97 -14.02
C GLN A 89 1.42 -8.38 -12.75
N MET A 90 2.09 -9.08 -11.83
CA MET A 90 1.50 -9.50 -10.56
C MET A 90 1.04 -8.30 -9.72
N THR A 91 1.77 -7.19 -9.76
CA THR A 91 1.38 -5.94 -9.11
C THR A 91 0.11 -5.36 -9.73
N VAL A 92 0.03 -5.28 -11.06
CA VAL A 92 -1.14 -4.77 -11.76
C VAL A 92 -2.38 -5.61 -11.47
N ASP A 93 -2.25 -6.93 -11.47
CA ASP A 93 -3.36 -7.83 -11.18
C ASP A 93 -3.83 -7.68 -9.73
N HIS A 94 -2.91 -7.49 -8.78
CA HIS A 94 -3.27 -7.17 -7.40
C HIS A 94 -4.02 -5.83 -7.29
N LEU A 95 -3.58 -4.77 -7.99
CA LEU A 95 -4.27 -3.48 -7.99
C LEU A 95 -5.66 -3.56 -8.62
N LYS A 96 -5.84 -4.35 -9.70
CA LYS A 96 -7.16 -4.62 -10.28
C LYS A 96 -8.09 -5.32 -9.30
N LEU A 97 -7.58 -6.29 -8.56
CA LEU A 97 -8.33 -6.97 -7.50
C LEU A 97 -8.77 -5.97 -6.42
N LEU A 98 -7.85 -5.14 -5.92
CA LEU A 98 -8.17 -4.12 -4.93
C LEU A 98 -9.23 -3.12 -5.43
N HIS A 99 -9.16 -2.75 -6.71
CA HIS A 99 -10.13 -1.85 -7.32
C HIS A 99 -11.51 -2.51 -7.46
N ALA A 100 -11.57 -3.78 -7.86
CA ALA A 100 -12.81 -4.56 -7.93
C ALA A 100 -13.45 -4.76 -6.55
N MET A 101 -12.64 -4.84 -5.50
CA MET A 101 -13.08 -4.91 -4.10
C MET A 101 -13.47 -3.54 -3.51
N GLY A 102 -13.57 -2.49 -4.34
CA GLY A 102 -14.01 -1.15 -3.94
C GLY A 102 -12.94 -0.30 -3.27
N GLY A 103 -11.65 -0.57 -3.52
CA GLY A 103 -10.53 0.22 -2.97
C GLY A 103 -10.33 0.08 -1.46
N LYS A 104 -11.22 -0.67 -0.79
CA LYS A 104 -11.01 -1.18 0.57
C LYS A 104 -10.01 -2.31 0.44
N GLY A 105 -8.77 -2.04 0.83
CA GLY A 105 -7.66 -2.99 0.77
C GLY A 105 -7.96 -4.34 1.42
N TYR A 106 -6.99 -5.26 1.33
CA TYR A 106 -6.99 -6.53 2.05
C TYR A 106 -7.45 -6.30 3.51
N PHE A 107 -8.59 -6.88 3.87
CA PHE A 107 -9.28 -6.73 5.17
C PHE A 107 -9.74 -5.30 5.51
N ASP A 108 -10.98 -4.96 5.13
CA ASP A 108 -11.78 -4.05 5.95
C ASP A 108 -12.09 -4.80 7.25
N ALA A 109 -11.14 -4.77 8.19
CA ALA A 109 -11.23 -5.46 9.48
C ALA A 109 -12.50 -5.05 10.24
N ARG A 110 -13.01 -3.83 9.98
CA ARG A 110 -14.28 -3.37 10.53
C ARG A 110 -15.47 -4.06 9.87
N ALA A 111 -15.53 -4.14 8.54
CA ALA A 111 -16.57 -4.91 7.85
C ALA A 111 -16.56 -6.37 8.28
N LEU A 112 -15.38 -7.00 8.32
CA LEU A 112 -15.24 -8.38 8.77
C LEU A 112 -15.66 -8.57 10.24
N ALA A 113 -15.37 -7.61 11.13
CA ALA A 113 -15.83 -7.64 12.51
C ALA A 113 -17.36 -7.50 12.63
N VAL A 114 -17.98 -6.68 11.78
CA VAL A 114 -19.45 -6.56 11.69
C VAL A 114 -20.05 -7.87 11.20
N ASP A 115 -19.46 -8.50 10.19
CA ASP A 115 -19.90 -9.80 9.66
C ASP A 115 -19.80 -10.91 10.72
N TYR A 116 -18.65 -11.03 11.41
CA TYR A 116 -18.48 -12.01 12.49
C TYR A 116 -19.43 -11.76 13.66
N ARG A 117 -19.65 -10.50 14.05
CA ARG A 117 -20.64 -10.15 15.08
C ARG A 117 -22.03 -10.60 14.65
N THR A 118 -22.42 -10.31 13.41
CA THR A 118 -23.74 -10.66 12.88
C THR A 118 -23.92 -12.17 12.80
N LEU A 119 -22.90 -12.90 12.34
CA LEU A 119 -22.88 -14.35 12.28
C LEU A 119 -23.04 -14.97 13.68
N GLY A 120 -22.21 -14.57 14.65
CA GLY A 120 -22.29 -15.09 16.02
C GLY A 120 -23.59 -14.73 16.73
N PHE A 121 -24.16 -13.55 16.44
CA PHE A 121 -25.49 -13.20 16.95
C PHE A 121 -26.57 -14.13 16.38
N ARG A 122 -26.54 -14.43 15.07
CA ARG A 122 -27.51 -15.36 14.46
C ARG A 122 -27.40 -16.78 15.03
N GLU A 123 -26.18 -17.26 15.27
CA GLU A 123 -25.95 -18.55 15.93
C GLU A 123 -26.53 -18.57 17.35
N CYS A 124 -26.30 -17.50 18.12
CA CYS A 124 -26.87 -17.34 19.45
C CYS A 124 -28.41 -17.35 19.43
N VAL A 125 -29.04 -16.64 18.50
CA VAL A 125 -30.50 -16.66 18.34
C VAL A 125 -31.00 -18.06 18.00
N GLY A 126 -30.31 -18.80 17.11
CA GLY A 126 -30.63 -20.18 16.79
C GLY A 126 -30.58 -21.09 18.02
N GLU A 127 -29.59 -20.89 18.89
CA GLU A 127 -29.43 -21.65 20.12
C GLU A 127 -30.53 -21.32 21.15
N VAL A 128 -30.94 -20.06 21.25
CA VAL A 128 -32.09 -19.65 22.07
C VAL A 128 -33.39 -20.33 21.59
N VAL A 129 -33.62 -20.39 20.28
CA VAL A 129 -34.77 -21.10 19.69
C VAL A 129 -34.72 -22.58 20.07
N ARG A 130 -33.56 -23.22 19.94
CA ARG A 130 -33.37 -24.63 20.27
C ARG A 130 -33.61 -24.91 21.75
N TYR A 131 -33.13 -24.03 22.63
CA TYR A 131 -33.32 -24.13 24.07
C TYR A 131 -34.80 -24.01 24.45
N LEU A 132 -35.50 -22.98 23.96
CA LEU A 132 -36.93 -22.79 24.22
C LEU A 132 -37.76 -23.98 23.71
N SER A 133 -37.46 -24.47 22.50
CA SER A 133 -38.11 -25.66 21.93
C SER A 133 -37.88 -26.94 22.75
N SER A 134 -36.80 -27.01 23.54
CA SER A 134 -36.52 -28.15 24.43
C SER A 134 -37.23 -28.08 25.78
N LEU A 135 -37.67 -26.87 26.19
CA LEU A 135 -38.42 -26.64 27.41
C LEU A 135 -39.93 -26.68 27.18
N GLU A 136 -40.36 -26.22 26.01
CA GLU A 136 -41.77 -26.21 25.60
C GLU A 136 -42.18 -27.63 25.19
N GLY A 137 -42.98 -28.30 26.03
CA GLY A 137 -43.81 -29.44 25.62
C GLY A 137 -44.93 -29.00 24.66
N GLU A 138 -46.05 -29.74 24.59
CA GLU A 138 -47.16 -29.52 23.65
C GLU A 138 -47.85 -28.12 23.70
N SER A 139 -47.44 -27.23 24.61
CA SER A 139 -47.93 -25.85 24.72
C SER A 139 -46.84 -24.83 24.37
N GLN A 140 -47.03 -24.13 23.25
CA GLN A 140 -46.13 -23.07 22.77
C GLN A 140 -46.17 -21.85 23.71
N ASP A 141 -45.04 -21.41 24.25
CA ASP A 141 -44.98 -20.25 25.16
C ASP A 141 -45.06 -18.93 24.36
N PRO A 142 -46.11 -18.11 24.55
CA PRO A 142 -46.24 -16.84 23.86
C PRO A 142 -45.13 -15.83 24.21
N ILE A 143 -44.43 -15.99 25.33
CA ILE A 143 -43.28 -15.15 25.69
C ILE A 143 -42.05 -15.56 24.87
N GLY A 144 -41.75 -16.87 24.79
CA GLY A 144 -40.69 -17.42 23.94
C GLY A 144 -40.79 -16.97 22.48
N ALA A 145 -42.00 -17.05 21.90
CA ALA A 145 -42.24 -16.61 20.52
C ALA A 145 -41.95 -15.10 20.31
N ARG A 146 -42.34 -14.24 21.26
CA ARG A 146 -42.06 -12.80 21.20
C ARG A 146 -40.56 -12.50 21.33
N LEU A 147 -39.86 -13.23 22.20
CA LEU A 147 -38.41 -13.08 22.37
C LEU A 147 -37.66 -13.42 21.09
N VAL A 148 -37.96 -14.58 20.48
CA VAL A 148 -37.35 -15.01 19.21
C VAL A 148 -37.62 -14.01 18.09
N SER A 149 -38.85 -13.49 17.99
CA SER A 149 -39.20 -12.48 17.00
C SER A 149 -38.41 -11.18 17.19
N HIS A 150 -38.24 -10.73 18.44
CA HIS A 150 -37.47 -9.52 18.74
C HIS A 150 -35.99 -9.71 18.40
N LEU A 151 -35.39 -10.83 18.82
CA LEU A 151 -33.99 -11.16 18.52
C LEU A 151 -33.74 -11.26 17.01
N SER A 152 -34.65 -11.88 16.27
CA SER A 152 -34.55 -11.99 14.81
C SER A 152 -34.60 -10.62 14.13
N HIS A 153 -35.42 -9.69 14.63
CA HIS A 153 -35.47 -8.32 14.12
C HIS A 153 -34.15 -7.58 14.41
N CYS A 154 -33.62 -7.70 15.63
CA CYS A 154 -32.32 -7.11 16.00
C CYS A 154 -31.16 -7.64 15.14
N ALA A 155 -31.22 -8.90 14.68
CA ALA A 155 -30.22 -9.48 13.78
C ALA A 155 -30.16 -8.78 12.41
N THR A 156 -31.27 -8.21 11.95
CA THR A 156 -31.38 -7.55 10.64
C THR A 156 -31.10 -6.04 10.71
N VAL A 157 -31.41 -5.39 11.83
CA VAL A 157 -31.19 -3.94 12.01
C VAL A 157 -29.72 -3.62 12.33
N SER A 158 -28.98 -4.59 12.87
CA SER A 158 -27.55 -4.42 13.21
C SER A 158 -26.63 -4.33 11.98
N SER A 159 -27.15 -4.56 10.77
CA SER A 159 -26.39 -4.61 9.51
C SER A 159 -26.26 -3.24 8.80
N ASP A 160 -27.04 -2.24 9.19
CA ASP A 160 -27.20 -0.95 8.49
C ASP A 160 -26.46 0.24 9.18
N GLY A 161 -25.52 -0.03 10.10
CA GLY A 161 -24.81 0.99 10.90
C GLY A 161 -23.30 1.04 10.70
#